data_AF-A0A8T3MW48-F1
#
_entry.id   AF-A0A8T3MW48-F1
#
_cell.length_a   1.000
_cell.length_b   1.000
_cell.length_c   1.000
_cell.angle_alpha   90.00
_cell.angle_beta   90.00
_cell.angle_gamma   90.00
#
_symmetry.space_group_name_H-M   'P 1'
#
loop_
_entity.id
_entity.type
_entity.pdbx_description
1 polymer ?
#
loop_
_entity_poly.entity_id
_entity_poly.type
_entity_poly.pdbx_seq_one_letter_code
_entity_poly.pdbx_strand_id
1 'polypeptide(L)'
;MDRRVAQGRSPLASDAPSPSSLLVSIVVGIALVAVALWVYTLTHPHRFYNHFEWQAMAFLEGKAAIRFPVEGTNGLTGNSFFQDVLPVPTTDEIPRGLVPFPPLPAALLVPFVALWGFATDGQLVFAIVGAIDVGIAWWMLGRLPIRTWVRIAVTVFLGFGTVLWYAAQIGTTWYQAHVLAVGLALAAIGLALGGDRDAALSEDDLFEDDEDTPWAAAAGTAAAPGASGRIAIATRLGGWVPLLIPDRRQFLAGFVFGLACTARLTVAFAAPFFILVGSGGSWFRRGWSAALGAGIPIGLLVVYNLVTTGHLFHPGYQYLYELEAGFYKALNYNLAWEIEDVRYLPQNFAIMFLNTPVWMPNVVPSALGMGGPLCVEPGAVRGLFNPDCPLILPRDAGMSILLTSPAYLLVVPALRWG
;
A
#
# COMPACT_ATOMS: atom_id res chain seq x y z
N MET A 1 -31.02 23.49 27.23
CA MET A 1 -29.99 22.87 28.08
C MET A 1 -28.69 22.95 27.30
N ASP A 2 -27.84 23.89 27.68
CA ASP A 2 -26.53 24.17 27.09
C ASP A 2 -25.61 22.95 27.13
N ARG A 3 -25.20 22.45 25.96
CA ARG A 3 -23.99 21.64 25.80
C ARG A 3 -22.87 22.56 25.30
N ARG A 4 -22.41 23.45 26.17
CA ARG A 4 -21.21 24.27 25.95
C ARG A 4 -20.34 24.23 27.20
N VAL A 5 -19.70 23.10 27.46
CA VAL A 5 -18.56 23.03 28.39
C VAL A 5 -17.57 21.99 27.89
N ALA A 6 -16.36 22.47 27.58
CA ALA A 6 -15.11 21.72 27.35
C ALA A 6 -14.78 21.19 25.94
N GLN A 7 -14.95 22.00 24.90
CA GLN A 7 -14.02 21.99 23.76
C GLN A 7 -13.32 23.34 23.74
N GLY A 8 -12.06 23.34 24.18
CA GLY A 8 -11.22 24.53 24.09
C GLY A 8 -11.02 24.84 22.61
N ARG A 9 -11.31 26.09 22.22
CA ARG A 9 -10.93 26.69 20.93
C ARG A 9 -9.56 26.15 20.51
N SER A 10 -9.50 25.35 19.44
CA SER A 10 -8.30 25.38 18.61
C SER A 10 -8.31 26.76 17.97
N PRO A 11 -7.31 27.62 18.22
CA PRO A 11 -7.16 28.80 17.40
C PRO A 11 -6.92 28.28 15.98
N LEU A 12 -7.70 28.82 15.03
CA LEU A 12 -7.40 28.78 13.61
C LEU A 12 -5.89 28.67 13.38
N ALA A 13 -5.42 27.54 12.86
CA ALA A 13 -4.04 27.42 12.40
C ALA A 13 -3.91 28.14 11.05
N SER A 14 -4.17 29.46 11.04
CA SER A 14 -3.85 30.33 9.92
C SER A 14 -2.37 30.72 9.90
N ASP A 15 -1.63 30.43 10.97
CA ASP A 15 -0.19 30.69 11.05
C ASP A 15 0.60 29.44 10.67
N ALA A 16 1.57 29.63 9.78
CA ALA A 16 2.58 28.61 9.51
C ALA A 16 3.15 28.10 10.84
N PRO A 17 3.34 26.77 11.00
CA PRO A 17 3.84 26.20 12.24
C PRO A 17 5.13 26.91 12.66
N SER A 18 5.22 27.31 13.93
CA SER A 18 6.44 27.93 14.44
C SER A 18 7.65 27.02 14.14
N PRO A 19 8.84 27.57 13.87
CA PRO A 19 10.03 26.76 13.60
C PRO A 19 10.30 25.70 14.68
N SER A 20 9.95 26.00 15.93
CA SER A 20 10.06 25.09 17.07
C SER A 20 9.12 23.89 16.98
N SER A 21 7.87 24.07 16.53
CA SER A 21 6.92 22.95 16.41
C SER A 21 7.25 22.05 15.22
N LEU A 22 7.79 22.62 14.14
CA LEU A 22 8.32 21.85 13.02
C LEU A 22 9.53 21.01 13.44
N LEU A 23 10.49 21.60 14.14
CA LEU A 23 11.67 20.88 14.65
C LEU A 23 11.27 19.71 15.56
N VAL A 24 10.36 19.95 16.51
CA VAL A 24 9.85 18.90 17.40
C VAL A 24 9.19 17.78 16.60
N SER A 25 8.36 18.10 15.60
CA SER A 25 7.74 17.09 14.74
C SER A 25 8.77 16.28 13.96
N ILE A 26 9.86 16.90 13.50
CA ILE A 26 10.94 16.20 12.78
C ILE A 26 11.69 15.26 13.73
N VAL A 27 12.06 15.74 14.92
CA VAL A 27 12.77 14.94 15.94
C VAL A 27 11.95 13.71 16.35
N VAL A 28 10.66 13.88 16.60
CA VAL A 28 9.75 12.77 16.91
C VAL A 28 9.68 11.78 15.75
N GLY A 29 9.57 12.26 14.51
CA GLY A 29 9.56 11.41 13.32
C GLY A 29 10.85 10.57 13.20
N ILE A 30 12.02 11.20 13.37
CA ILE A 30 13.32 10.52 13.35
C ILE A 30 13.42 9.48 14.47
N ALA A 31 12.96 9.82 15.68
CA ALA A 31 12.95 8.89 16.81
C ALA A 31 12.08 7.66 16.53
N LEU A 32 10.89 7.84 15.95
CA LEU A 32 10.00 6.75 15.56
C LEU A 32 10.65 5.85 14.50
N VAL A 33 11.29 6.42 13.48
CA VAL A 33 12.03 5.67 12.46
C VAL A 33 13.18 4.87 13.09
N ALA A 34 13.96 5.49 13.99
CA ALA A 34 15.08 4.83 14.64
C ALA A 34 14.63 3.65 15.52
N VAL A 35 13.54 3.82 16.28
CA VAL A 35 12.96 2.73 17.09
C VAL A 35 12.42 1.62 16.19
N ALA A 36 11.69 1.96 15.13
CA ALA A 36 11.17 0.97 14.19
C ALA A 36 12.31 0.18 13.53
N LEU A 37 13.35 0.87 13.05
CA LEU A 37 14.52 0.24 12.45
C LEU A 37 15.20 -0.72 13.42
N TRP A 38 15.42 -0.28 14.67
CA TRP A 38 16.02 -1.12 15.70
C TRP A 38 15.19 -2.38 15.97
N VAL A 39 13.88 -2.26 16.15
CA VAL A 39 12.99 -3.41 16.37
C VAL A 39 12.99 -4.34 15.16
N TYR A 40 12.79 -3.81 13.95
CA TYR A 40 12.70 -4.63 12.74
C TYR A 40 13.99 -5.42 12.54
N THR A 41 15.14 -4.76 12.68
CA THR A 41 16.45 -5.41 12.54
C THR A 41 16.78 -6.44 13.61
N LEU A 42 16.35 -6.22 14.85
CA LEU A 42 16.55 -7.20 15.93
C LEU A 42 15.70 -8.46 15.78
N THR A 43 14.56 -8.35 15.10
CA THR A 43 13.65 -9.48 14.92
C THR A 43 13.75 -10.11 13.53
N HIS A 44 14.82 -9.80 12.78
CA HIS A 44 15.10 -10.38 11.46
C HIS A 44 15.26 -11.90 11.52
N PRO A 45 14.37 -12.68 10.86
CA PRO A 45 14.58 -14.10 10.67
C PRO A 45 15.56 -14.36 9.52
N HIS A 46 15.94 -15.62 9.36
CA HIS A 46 16.79 -16.05 8.26
C HIS A 46 16.11 -15.86 6.90
N ARG A 47 16.87 -15.34 5.93
CA ARG A 47 16.45 -15.05 4.56
C ARG A 47 16.33 -16.34 3.74
N PHE A 48 15.25 -16.48 2.97
CA PHE A 48 15.08 -17.62 2.06
C PHE A 48 14.83 -17.22 0.60
N TYR A 49 14.09 -16.14 0.34
CA TYR A 49 13.74 -15.69 -1.02
C TYR A 49 14.47 -14.39 -1.40
N ASN A 50 14.99 -14.31 -2.62
CA ASN A 50 15.78 -13.17 -3.12
C ASN A 50 15.51 -12.83 -4.60
N HIS A 51 14.26 -12.96 -5.06
CA HIS A 51 13.89 -12.75 -6.46
C HIS A 51 14.29 -11.37 -6.99
N PHE A 52 14.12 -10.31 -6.18
CA PHE A 52 14.38 -8.95 -6.64
C PHE A 52 15.87 -8.64 -6.75
N GLU A 53 16.74 -9.33 -6.02
CA GLU A 53 18.18 -9.28 -6.19
C GLU A 53 18.60 -9.97 -7.49
N TRP A 54 18.00 -11.12 -7.81
CA TRP A 54 18.17 -11.78 -9.12
C TRP A 54 17.68 -10.89 -10.27
N GLN A 55 16.52 -10.25 -10.10
CA GLN A 55 15.97 -9.35 -11.10
C GLN A 55 16.81 -8.07 -11.26
N ALA A 56 17.31 -7.50 -10.16
CA ALA A 56 18.23 -6.37 -10.20
C ALA A 56 19.56 -6.73 -10.87
N MET A 57 20.09 -7.93 -10.63
CA MET A 57 21.27 -8.43 -11.33
C MET A 57 21.02 -8.56 -12.83
N ALA A 58 19.85 -9.08 -13.23
CA ALA A 58 19.48 -9.14 -14.64
C ALA A 58 19.42 -7.74 -15.27
N PHE A 59 18.89 -6.74 -14.56
CA PHE A 59 18.89 -5.35 -15.05
C PHE A 59 20.30 -4.81 -15.30
N LEU A 60 21.26 -5.12 -14.42
CA LEU A 60 22.67 -4.75 -14.61
C LEU A 60 23.30 -5.46 -15.82
N GLU A 61 22.83 -6.66 -16.17
CA GLU A 61 23.21 -7.38 -17.39
C GLU A 61 22.47 -6.88 -18.66
N GLY A 62 21.58 -5.88 -18.53
CA GLY A 62 20.75 -5.41 -19.64
C GLY A 62 19.65 -6.41 -20.04
N LYS A 63 19.21 -7.26 -19.11
CA LYS A 63 18.20 -8.31 -19.31
C LYS A 63 17.03 -8.10 -18.36
N ALA A 64 15.82 -8.46 -18.78
CA ALA A 64 14.67 -8.51 -17.88
C ALA A 64 14.50 -9.88 -17.20
N ALA A 65 14.87 -10.96 -17.92
CA ALA A 65 14.76 -12.32 -17.43
C ALA A 65 16.02 -12.74 -16.66
N ILE A 66 15.79 -13.24 -15.45
CA ILE A 66 16.81 -13.78 -14.56
C ILE A 66 17.34 -15.09 -15.12
N ARG A 67 18.60 -15.45 -14.82
CA ARG A 67 19.08 -16.81 -15.06
C ARG A 67 18.33 -17.75 -14.14
N PHE A 68 17.70 -18.78 -14.71
CA PHE A 68 16.85 -19.70 -13.95
C PHE A 68 16.60 -20.99 -14.77
N PRO A 69 16.68 -22.17 -14.14
CA PRO A 69 17.10 -22.41 -12.74
C PRO A 69 18.63 -22.36 -12.59
N VAL A 70 19.09 -21.90 -11.42
CA VAL A 70 20.50 -21.94 -11.00
C VAL A 70 20.57 -22.77 -9.72
N GLU A 71 21.28 -23.90 -9.79
CA GLU A 71 21.48 -24.76 -8.63
C GLU A 71 22.42 -24.12 -7.59
N GLY A 72 22.16 -24.43 -6.33
CA GLY A 72 23.04 -24.02 -5.24
C GLY A 72 24.42 -24.69 -5.33
N THR A 73 25.49 -23.90 -5.26
CA THR A 73 26.88 -24.40 -5.26
C THR A 73 27.69 -23.70 -4.18
N ASN A 74 28.63 -24.42 -3.55
CA ASN A 74 29.58 -23.89 -2.56
C ASN A 74 28.93 -23.06 -1.42
N GLY A 75 27.78 -23.51 -0.90
CA GLY A 75 27.09 -22.85 0.22
C GLY A 75 26.18 -21.68 -0.20
N LEU A 76 26.08 -21.35 -1.50
CA LEU A 76 25.05 -20.47 -2.02
C LEU A 76 23.80 -21.28 -2.34
N THR A 77 22.62 -20.78 -1.97
CA THR A 77 21.33 -21.49 -2.14
C THR A 77 20.90 -21.61 -3.62
N GLY A 78 21.45 -20.81 -4.53
CA GLY A 78 20.97 -20.73 -5.91
C GLY A 78 19.58 -20.10 -6.01
N ASN A 79 18.83 -20.42 -7.06
CA ASN A 79 17.43 -20.01 -7.22
C ASN A 79 16.52 -21.11 -7.84
N SER A 80 17.03 -22.34 -7.99
CA SER A 80 16.27 -23.47 -8.55
C SER A 80 15.01 -23.84 -7.76
N PHE A 81 14.92 -23.42 -6.50
CA PHE A 81 13.77 -23.62 -5.62
C PHE A 81 12.64 -22.58 -5.78
N PHE A 82 12.82 -21.54 -6.60
CA PHE A 82 11.75 -20.57 -6.86
C PHE A 82 10.59 -21.27 -7.57
N GLN A 83 9.38 -21.10 -7.02
CA GLN A 83 8.15 -21.69 -7.57
C GLN A 83 7.38 -20.69 -8.45
N ASP A 84 7.71 -19.42 -8.29
CA ASP A 84 7.02 -18.23 -8.79
C ASP A 84 7.82 -17.51 -9.89
N VAL A 85 8.31 -18.28 -10.87
CA VAL A 85 9.07 -17.77 -12.02
C VAL A 85 8.47 -18.33 -13.31
N LEU A 86 8.23 -17.47 -14.30
CA LEU A 86 7.79 -17.85 -15.64
C LEU A 86 9.00 -18.19 -16.52
N PRO A 87 9.24 -19.46 -16.90
CA PRO A 87 10.33 -19.79 -17.82
C PRO A 87 10.13 -19.11 -19.18
N VAL A 88 11.21 -18.61 -19.78
CA VAL A 88 11.17 -17.97 -21.11
C VAL A 88 12.18 -18.60 -22.06
N PRO A 89 11.84 -18.72 -23.36
CA PRO A 89 12.80 -19.15 -24.37
C PRO A 89 13.98 -18.18 -24.46
N THR A 90 15.18 -18.70 -24.70
CA THR A 90 16.40 -17.89 -24.83
C THR A 90 17.15 -18.20 -26.11
N THR A 91 17.85 -17.18 -26.63
CA THR A 91 18.64 -17.28 -27.88
C THR A 91 20.10 -17.60 -27.63
N ASP A 92 20.56 -17.48 -26.38
CA ASP A 92 21.94 -17.69 -25.93
C ASP A 92 22.15 -19.05 -25.25
N GLU A 93 21.17 -19.97 -25.36
CA GLU A 93 21.16 -21.30 -24.72
C GLU A 93 21.25 -21.29 -23.19
N ILE A 94 21.27 -20.11 -22.55
CA ILE A 94 21.24 -19.96 -21.10
C ILE A 94 19.79 -19.98 -20.64
N PRO A 95 19.35 -20.93 -19.79
CA PRO A 95 17.99 -20.93 -19.26
C PRO A 95 17.66 -19.66 -18.47
N ARG A 96 16.51 -19.06 -18.75
CA ARG A 96 16.04 -17.86 -18.08
C ARG A 96 14.55 -17.94 -17.73
N GLY A 97 14.17 -17.11 -16.76
CA GLY A 97 12.78 -16.92 -16.37
C GLY A 97 12.49 -15.47 -16.00
N LEU A 98 11.23 -15.09 -16.09
CA LEU A 98 10.73 -13.78 -15.66
C LEU A 98 10.10 -13.91 -14.27
N VAL A 99 10.47 -12.96 -13.40
CA VAL A 99 9.81 -12.76 -12.12
C VAL A 99 8.48 -12.03 -12.40
N PRO A 100 7.32 -12.58 -12.04
CA PRO A 100 6.02 -12.03 -12.43
C PRO A 100 5.60 -10.78 -11.65
N PHE A 101 6.45 -10.33 -10.74
CA PHE A 101 6.18 -9.19 -9.88
C PHE A 101 6.57 -7.88 -10.56
N PRO A 102 5.87 -6.79 -10.24
CA PRO A 102 6.26 -5.47 -10.71
C PRO A 102 7.73 -5.15 -10.37
N PRO A 103 8.49 -4.50 -11.28
CA PRO A 103 9.94 -4.42 -11.20
C PRO A 103 10.47 -3.33 -10.26
N LEU A 104 9.61 -2.48 -9.66
CA LEU A 104 10.07 -1.34 -8.87
C LEU A 104 10.93 -1.75 -7.65
N PRO A 105 10.60 -2.80 -6.88
CA PRO A 105 11.46 -3.28 -5.81
C PRO A 105 12.86 -3.70 -6.30
N ALA A 106 12.95 -4.38 -7.45
CA ALA A 106 14.24 -4.71 -8.07
C ALA A 106 14.99 -3.45 -8.50
N ALA A 107 14.31 -2.47 -9.10
CA ALA A 107 14.91 -1.20 -9.51
C ALA A 107 15.51 -0.44 -8.31
N LEU A 108 14.86 -0.49 -7.14
CA LEU A 108 15.38 0.07 -5.89
C LEU A 108 16.66 -0.66 -5.43
N LEU A 109 16.74 -1.97 -5.65
CA LEU A 109 17.90 -2.80 -5.25
C LEU A 109 19.08 -2.70 -6.22
N VAL A 110 18.90 -2.25 -7.47
CA VAL A 110 19.98 -2.10 -8.47
C VAL A 110 21.27 -1.46 -7.93
N PRO A 111 21.26 -0.29 -7.27
CA PRO A 111 22.50 0.31 -6.77
C PRO A 111 23.20 -0.55 -5.70
N PHE A 112 22.46 -1.30 -4.90
CA PHE A 112 23.03 -2.18 -3.88
C PHE A 112 23.61 -3.44 -4.53
N VAL A 113 22.89 -4.04 -5.47
CA VAL A 113 23.36 -5.21 -6.22
C VAL A 113 24.56 -4.86 -7.10
N ALA A 114 24.66 -3.63 -7.60
CA ALA A 114 25.85 -3.17 -8.31
C ALA A 114 27.11 -3.15 -7.42
N LEU A 115 26.96 -2.88 -6.12
CA LEU A 115 28.07 -2.79 -5.17
C LEU A 115 28.41 -4.15 -4.51
N TRP A 116 27.40 -4.97 -4.20
CA TRP A 116 27.57 -6.20 -3.42
C TRP A 116 27.13 -7.47 -4.16
N GLY A 117 26.59 -7.36 -5.36
CA GLY A 117 26.06 -8.50 -6.12
C GLY A 117 25.00 -9.29 -5.34
N PHE A 118 25.07 -10.61 -5.38
CA PHE A 118 24.16 -11.47 -4.62
C PHE A 118 24.37 -11.43 -3.10
N ALA A 119 25.44 -10.80 -2.61
CA ALA A 119 25.63 -10.54 -1.19
C ALA A 119 24.78 -9.36 -0.69
N THR A 120 24.06 -8.65 -1.57
CA THR A 120 23.08 -7.64 -1.16
C THR A 120 22.03 -8.24 -0.24
N ASP A 121 21.85 -7.60 0.90
CA ASP A 121 20.81 -7.90 1.88
C ASP A 121 19.57 -7.04 1.58
N GLY A 122 18.73 -7.51 0.64
CA GLY A 122 17.48 -6.83 0.32
C GLY A 122 16.53 -6.79 1.51
N GLN A 123 16.53 -7.82 2.37
CA GLN A 123 15.71 -7.85 3.59
C GLN A 123 16.07 -6.67 4.50
N LEU A 124 17.35 -6.39 4.73
CA LEU A 124 17.78 -5.21 5.49
C LEU A 124 17.38 -3.89 4.79
N VAL A 125 17.57 -3.79 3.47
CA VAL A 125 17.18 -2.59 2.72
C VAL A 125 15.68 -2.31 2.89
N PHE A 126 14.82 -3.33 2.77
CA PHE A 126 13.38 -3.17 2.93
C PHE A 126 12.95 -3.03 4.39
N ALA A 127 13.70 -3.53 5.37
CA ALA A 127 13.49 -3.18 6.78
C ALA A 127 13.74 -1.69 7.04
N ILE A 128 14.79 -1.12 6.42
CA ILE A 128 15.04 0.33 6.45
C ILE A 128 13.90 1.10 5.78
N VAL A 129 13.44 0.66 4.61
CA VAL A 129 12.28 1.28 3.94
C VAL A 129 11.04 1.22 4.84
N GLY A 130 10.71 0.05 5.42
CA GLY A 130 9.58 -0.09 6.31
C GLY A 130 9.67 0.78 7.57
N ALA A 131 10.87 1.00 8.11
CA ALA A 131 11.08 1.93 9.21
C ALA A 131 10.86 3.39 8.76
N ILE A 132 11.31 3.75 7.56
CA ILE A 132 11.03 5.06 6.95
C ILE A 132 9.52 5.25 6.73
N ASP A 133 8.78 4.20 6.37
CA ASP A 133 7.32 4.26 6.19
C ASP A 133 6.59 4.69 7.47
N VAL A 134 7.09 4.31 8.65
CA VAL A 134 6.57 4.80 9.94
C VAL A 134 6.77 6.32 10.06
N GLY A 135 7.91 6.84 9.62
CA GLY A 135 8.17 8.28 9.55
C GLY A 135 7.31 9.00 8.51
N ILE A 136 7.09 8.39 7.34
CA ILE A 136 6.18 8.91 6.30
C ILE A 136 4.75 8.94 6.82
N ALA A 137 4.31 7.92 7.55
CA ALA A 137 3.00 7.89 8.20
C ALA A 137 2.86 9.01 9.22
N TRP A 138 3.86 9.20 10.09
CA TRP A 138 3.91 10.34 11.01
C TRP A 138 3.75 11.65 10.24
N TRP A 139 4.53 11.88 9.19
CA TRP A 139 4.46 13.09 8.36
C TRP A 139 3.10 13.29 7.70
N MET A 140 2.53 12.24 7.11
CA MET A 140 1.24 12.26 6.43
C MET A 140 0.11 12.58 7.40
N LEU A 141 0.08 11.94 8.57
CA LEU A 141 -0.92 12.21 9.62
C LEU A 141 -0.81 13.63 10.19
N GLY A 142 0.36 14.26 10.05
CA GLY A 142 0.56 15.68 10.40
C GLY A 142 -0.15 16.65 9.47
N ARG A 143 -0.78 16.17 8.40
CA ARG A 143 -1.64 16.96 7.50
C ARG A 143 -3.10 16.97 7.92
N LEU A 144 -3.45 16.18 8.94
CA LEU A 144 -4.80 16.11 9.49
C LEU A 144 -4.89 16.93 10.78
N PRO A 145 -6.07 17.49 11.12
CA PRO A 145 -6.28 18.30 12.31
C PRO A 145 -6.49 17.41 13.54
N ILE A 146 -5.54 16.48 13.78
CA ILE A 146 -5.62 15.50 14.87
C ILE A 146 -4.67 15.85 16.01
N ARG A 147 -5.08 15.47 17.23
CA ARG A 147 -4.26 15.68 18.43
C ARG A 147 -2.95 14.89 18.32
N THR A 148 -1.84 15.46 18.80
CA THR A 148 -0.50 14.86 18.70
C THR A 148 -0.42 13.44 19.27
N TRP A 149 -1.11 13.16 20.38
CA TRP A 149 -1.10 11.81 20.96
C TRP A 149 -1.81 10.79 20.07
N VAL A 150 -2.90 11.18 19.38
CA VAL A 150 -3.59 10.32 18.40
C VAL A 150 -2.65 10.05 17.24
N ARG A 151 -1.98 11.09 16.75
CA ARG A 151 -0.97 10.98 15.69
C ARG A 151 0.13 9.98 16.08
N ILE A 152 0.67 10.07 17.29
CA ILE A 152 1.69 9.13 17.80
C ILE A 152 1.10 7.71 17.89
N ALA A 153 -0.07 7.56 18.51
CA ALA A 153 -0.71 6.26 18.72
C ALA A 153 -1.01 5.55 17.39
N VAL A 154 -1.55 6.27 16.39
CA VAL A 154 -1.83 5.72 15.06
C VAL A 154 -0.54 5.38 14.32
N THR A 155 0.52 6.21 14.42
CA THR A 155 1.81 5.88 13.82
C THR A 155 2.44 4.64 14.45
N VAL A 156 2.43 4.53 15.78
CA VAL A 156 2.93 3.35 16.51
C VAL A 156 2.09 2.12 16.18
N PHE A 157 0.76 2.27 16.11
CA PHE A 157 -0.13 1.18 15.72
C PHE A 157 0.14 0.72 14.28
N LEU A 158 0.37 1.62 13.33
CA LEU A 158 0.79 1.24 11.97
C LEU A 158 2.10 0.44 12.00
N GLY A 159 3.12 0.98 12.68
CA GLY A 159 4.44 0.36 12.74
C GLY A 159 4.45 -1.00 13.42
N PHE A 160 3.78 -1.16 14.56
CA PHE A 160 3.93 -2.34 15.44
C PHE A 160 2.64 -3.14 15.64
N GLY A 161 1.48 -2.55 15.37
CA GLY A 161 0.16 -3.18 15.54
C GLY A 161 -0.43 -3.75 14.25
N THR A 162 0.25 -3.57 13.10
CA THR A 162 -0.18 -4.13 11.81
C THR A 162 0.86 -5.11 11.26
N VAL A 163 0.53 -5.75 10.14
CA VAL A 163 1.44 -6.65 9.41
C VAL A 163 2.67 -5.93 8.84
N LEU A 164 2.75 -4.60 8.88
CA LEU A 164 3.89 -3.84 8.35
C LEU A 164 5.22 -4.27 8.99
N TRP A 165 5.28 -4.44 10.31
CA TRP A 165 6.47 -4.95 11.00
C TRP A 165 6.85 -6.34 10.48
N TYR A 166 5.90 -7.27 10.47
CA TYR A 166 6.12 -8.64 10.01
C TYR A 166 6.63 -8.68 8.56
N ALA A 167 6.04 -7.88 7.67
CA ALA A 167 6.44 -7.78 6.27
C ALA A 167 7.85 -7.16 6.12
N ALA A 168 8.12 -6.08 6.85
CA ALA A 168 9.40 -5.38 6.80
C ALA A 168 10.56 -6.23 7.35
N GLN A 169 10.34 -6.96 8.46
CA GLN A 169 11.39 -7.79 9.05
C GLN A 169 11.71 -9.03 8.21
N ILE A 170 10.70 -9.65 7.56
CA ILE A 170 10.90 -10.89 6.79
C ILE A 170 11.49 -10.59 5.42
N GLY A 171 11.01 -9.52 4.77
CA GLY A 171 11.59 -9.03 3.53
C GLY A 171 11.68 -10.09 2.43
N THR A 172 10.69 -10.96 2.29
CA THR A 172 10.55 -11.83 1.11
C THR A 172 9.96 -11.05 -0.06
N THR A 173 10.01 -11.61 -1.26
CA THR A 173 9.64 -10.95 -2.51
C THR A 173 8.29 -10.22 -2.45
N TRP A 174 7.24 -10.90 -2.01
CA TRP A 174 5.92 -10.27 -1.85
C TRP A 174 5.96 -9.14 -0.83
N TYR A 175 6.57 -9.35 0.33
CA TYR A 175 6.60 -8.37 1.40
C TYR A 175 7.42 -7.13 1.06
N GLN A 176 8.55 -7.29 0.35
CA GLN A 176 9.33 -6.15 -0.17
C GLN A 176 8.47 -5.25 -1.06
N ALA A 177 7.68 -5.84 -1.97
CA ALA A 177 6.74 -5.10 -2.80
C ALA A 177 5.65 -4.37 -1.99
N HIS A 178 5.09 -5.02 -0.95
CA HIS A 178 4.07 -4.39 -0.10
C HIS A 178 4.65 -3.23 0.72
N VAL A 179 5.83 -3.39 1.32
CA VAL A 179 6.49 -2.35 2.12
C VAL A 179 6.71 -1.10 1.27
N LEU A 180 7.36 -1.24 0.11
CA LEU A 180 7.60 -0.09 -0.77
C LEU A 180 6.30 0.56 -1.27
N ALA A 181 5.28 -0.25 -1.57
CA ALA A 181 3.98 0.26 -1.97
C ALA A 181 3.28 1.06 -0.86
N VAL A 182 3.38 0.62 0.40
CA VAL A 182 2.83 1.32 1.57
C VAL A 182 3.49 2.69 1.74
N GLY A 183 4.82 2.75 1.75
CA GLY A 183 5.56 4.02 1.85
C GLY A 183 5.15 5.03 0.77
N LEU A 184 5.13 4.58 -0.49
CA LEU A 184 4.74 5.42 -1.62
C LEU A 184 3.27 5.84 -1.56
N ALA A 185 2.36 4.94 -1.17
CA ALA A 185 0.94 5.27 -1.02
C ALA A 185 0.73 6.32 0.09
N LEU A 186 1.37 6.16 1.25
CA LEU A 186 1.30 7.13 2.35
C LEU A 186 1.91 8.48 1.95
N ALA A 187 3.02 8.46 1.20
CA ALA A 187 3.62 9.68 0.67
C ALA A 187 2.68 10.40 -0.30
N ALA A 188 2.06 9.67 -1.23
CA ALA A 188 1.08 10.20 -2.17
C ALA A 188 -0.14 10.79 -1.45
N ILE A 189 -0.68 10.07 -0.46
CA ILE A 189 -1.80 10.54 0.37
C ILE A 189 -1.41 11.81 1.11
N GLY A 190 -0.24 11.85 1.75
CA GLY A 190 0.22 13.05 2.46
C GLY A 190 0.44 14.24 1.52
N LEU A 191 0.95 14.01 0.31
CA LEU A 191 1.04 15.03 -0.74
C LEU A 191 -0.32 15.59 -1.09
N ALA A 192 -1.31 14.75 -1.36
CA ALA A 192 -2.68 15.17 -1.65
C ALA A 192 -3.29 15.94 -0.46
N LEU A 193 -3.29 15.37 0.75
CA LEU A 193 -3.88 15.97 1.95
C LEU A 193 -3.37 17.38 2.22
N GLY A 194 -2.06 17.61 2.17
CA GLY A 194 -1.58 18.96 2.47
C GLY A 194 -1.87 20.00 1.38
N GLY A 195 -2.38 19.58 0.21
CA GLY A 195 -2.87 20.45 -0.85
C GLY A 195 -4.38 20.70 -0.76
N ASP A 196 -5.06 19.96 0.13
CA ASP A 196 -6.46 20.11 0.43
C ASP A 196 -6.64 21.18 1.52
N ARG A 197 -7.47 22.17 1.23
CA ARG A 197 -7.72 23.29 2.15
C ARG A 197 -8.73 22.92 3.22
N ASP A 198 -9.68 22.06 2.86
CA ASP A 198 -10.78 21.67 3.75
C ASP A 198 -10.31 20.63 4.76
N ALA A 199 -9.31 19.82 4.41
CA ALA A 199 -8.63 18.93 5.34
C ALA A 199 -7.90 19.65 6.48
N ALA A 200 -7.71 20.97 6.41
CA ALA A 200 -7.05 21.76 7.45
C ALA A 200 -8.06 22.43 8.42
N LEU A 201 -9.35 22.40 8.13
CA LEU A 201 -10.41 22.99 8.96
C LEU A 201 -10.83 21.99 10.05
N SER A 202 -11.13 22.50 11.25
CA SER A 202 -11.81 21.69 12.26
C SER A 202 -13.29 21.54 11.89
N GLU A 203 -13.97 20.48 12.34
CA GLU A 203 -15.40 20.27 12.02
C GLU A 203 -16.26 21.48 12.44
N ASP A 204 -15.86 22.20 13.50
CA ASP A 204 -16.52 23.42 13.98
C ASP A 204 -16.32 24.64 13.05
N ASP A 205 -15.35 24.58 12.14
CA ASP A 205 -15.01 25.64 11.18
C ASP A 205 -15.47 25.31 9.75
N LEU A 206 -16.08 24.15 9.52
CA LEU A 206 -16.76 23.85 8.26
C LEU A 206 -18.00 24.75 8.20
N PHE A 207 -18.19 25.44 7.08
CA PHE A 207 -19.39 26.23 6.87
C PHE A 207 -20.60 25.33 7.04
N GLU A 208 -21.49 25.63 8.00
CA GLU A 208 -22.84 25.09 7.99
C GLU A 208 -23.43 25.52 6.64
N ASP A 209 -23.67 24.55 5.76
CA ASP A 209 -24.43 24.78 4.54
C ASP A 209 -25.80 25.28 5.01
N ASP A 210 -25.99 26.60 5.04
CA ASP A 210 -27.30 27.22 5.21
C ASP A 210 -28.20 26.62 4.11
N GLU A 211 -29.09 25.71 4.50
CA GLU A 211 -30.03 24.97 3.64
C GLU A 211 -30.96 25.87 2.80
N ASP A 212 -30.84 27.20 2.93
CA ASP A 212 -31.70 28.20 2.29
C ASP A 212 -31.01 29.06 1.22
N THR A 213 -29.79 28.75 0.76
CA THR A 213 -29.19 29.48 -0.38
C THR A 213 -29.48 28.83 -1.74
N PRO A 214 -30.27 29.46 -2.64
CA PRO A 214 -30.49 28.94 -3.98
C PRO A 214 -29.16 28.88 -4.75
N TRP A 215 -28.92 27.74 -5.40
CA TRP A 215 -27.73 27.32 -6.17
C TRP A 215 -27.19 28.27 -7.26
N ALA A 216 -27.68 29.51 -7.37
CA ALA A 216 -27.36 30.47 -8.42
C ALA A 216 -26.52 31.68 -7.97
N ALA A 217 -26.09 31.79 -6.71
CA ALA A 217 -25.36 32.98 -6.23
C ALA A 217 -23.96 32.74 -5.63
N ALA A 218 -23.44 31.51 -5.63
CA ALA A 218 -22.07 31.21 -5.15
C ALA A 218 -20.98 31.42 -6.22
N ALA A 219 -21.26 32.22 -7.25
CA ALA A 219 -20.32 32.60 -8.30
C ALA A 219 -20.14 34.11 -8.34
N GLY A 220 -19.66 34.69 -7.25
CA GLY A 220 -19.19 36.07 -7.25
C GLY A 220 -19.38 36.74 -5.90
N THR A 221 -18.30 36.84 -5.13
CA THR A 221 -17.78 38.05 -4.47
C THR A 221 -16.97 37.69 -3.24
N ALA A 222 -15.65 37.60 -3.40
CA ALA A 222 -14.68 37.82 -2.32
C ALA A 222 -13.30 38.12 -2.94
N ALA A 223 -13.21 39.20 -3.72
CA ALA A 223 -11.94 39.79 -4.11
C ALA A 223 -11.63 40.93 -3.14
N ALA A 224 -10.68 40.71 -2.24
CA ALA A 224 -10.04 41.77 -1.47
C ALA A 224 -9.33 42.74 -2.45
N PRO A 225 -9.45 44.06 -2.29
CA PRO A 225 -8.84 45.03 -3.20
C PRO A 225 -7.37 45.21 -2.82
N GLY A 226 -6.45 44.67 -3.61
CA GLY A 226 -5.02 44.95 -3.40
C GLY A 226 -4.02 44.03 -4.08
N ALA A 227 -4.12 43.78 -5.39
CA ALA A 227 -3.00 43.25 -6.18
C ALA A 227 -3.25 43.49 -7.68
N SER A 228 -3.19 44.76 -8.09
CA SER A 228 -3.26 45.18 -9.48
C SER A 228 -2.02 44.71 -10.25
N GLY A 229 -2.20 44.00 -11.37
CA GLY A 229 -1.26 44.14 -12.48
C GLY A 229 -0.82 42.91 -13.29
N ARG A 230 -1.33 41.68 -13.08
CA ARG A 230 -0.91 40.53 -13.93
C ARG A 230 -1.99 39.56 -14.41
N ILE A 231 -3.26 39.76 -14.06
CA ILE A 231 -4.36 38.85 -14.47
C ILE A 231 -5.32 39.60 -15.39
N ALA A 232 -4.91 39.86 -16.63
CA ALA A 232 -5.79 40.48 -17.63
C ALA A 232 -5.54 39.96 -19.05
N ILE A 233 -5.04 38.73 -19.20
CA ILE A 233 -4.88 38.07 -20.53
C ILE A 233 -5.62 36.71 -20.59
N ALA A 234 -6.04 36.13 -19.46
CA ALA A 234 -6.64 34.79 -19.44
C ALA A 234 -8.18 34.75 -19.62
N THR A 235 -8.88 35.88 -19.68
CA THR A 235 -10.36 35.92 -19.68
C THR A 235 -11.00 35.82 -21.08
N ARG A 236 -10.24 35.47 -22.13
CA ARG A 236 -10.79 35.34 -23.50
C ARG A 236 -10.42 34.06 -24.26
N LEU A 237 -9.91 33.04 -23.58
CA LEU A 237 -9.81 31.68 -24.12
C LEU A 237 -10.70 30.79 -23.25
N GLY A 238 -11.66 30.09 -23.87
CA GLY A 238 -12.82 29.46 -23.24
C GLY A 238 -12.55 28.73 -21.92
N GLY A 239 -13.50 28.79 -21.00
CA GLY A 239 -13.43 28.39 -19.58
C GLY A 239 -13.00 26.94 -19.25
N TRP A 240 -12.56 26.16 -20.24
CA TRP A 240 -12.07 24.80 -20.13
C TRP A 240 -10.54 24.72 -20.05
N VAL A 241 -9.81 25.71 -20.57
CA VAL A 241 -8.33 25.69 -20.62
C VAL A 241 -7.69 25.63 -19.21
N PRO A 242 -8.16 26.39 -18.20
CA PRO A 242 -7.58 26.31 -16.85
C PRO A 242 -7.83 24.96 -16.15
N LEU A 243 -8.90 24.25 -16.52
CA LEU A 243 -9.24 22.92 -15.99
C LEU A 243 -8.31 21.82 -16.55
N LEU A 244 -7.76 22.03 -17.75
CA LEU A 244 -6.85 21.09 -18.41
C LEU A 244 -5.40 21.22 -17.93
N ILE A 245 -5.04 22.35 -17.31
CA ILE A 245 -3.70 22.56 -16.76
C ILE A 245 -3.57 21.79 -15.44
N PRO A 246 -2.71 20.75 -15.37
CA PRO A 246 -2.58 19.93 -14.19
C PRO A 246 -2.07 20.75 -13.00
N ASP A 247 -2.65 20.50 -11.84
CA ASP A 247 -2.12 21.00 -10.58
C ASP A 247 -0.81 20.26 -10.25
N ARG A 248 0.27 21.01 -9.97
CA ARG A 248 1.61 20.42 -9.80
C ARG A 248 1.68 19.45 -8.63
N ARG A 249 0.98 19.76 -7.54
CA ARG A 249 1.03 18.96 -6.32
C ARG A 249 0.18 17.72 -6.46
N GLN A 250 -1.00 17.84 -7.06
CA GLN A 250 -1.85 16.69 -7.35
C GLN A 250 -1.23 15.78 -8.42
N PHE A 251 -0.55 16.36 -9.41
CA PHE A 251 0.26 15.62 -10.37
C PHE A 251 1.37 14.83 -9.68
N LEU A 252 2.11 15.44 -8.76
CA LEU A 252 3.16 14.75 -7.99
C LEU A 252 2.56 13.65 -7.10
N ALA A 253 1.43 13.91 -6.44
CA ALA A 253 0.72 12.89 -5.67
C ALA A 253 0.33 11.70 -6.56
N GLY A 254 -0.21 11.97 -7.75
CA GLY A 254 -0.50 10.97 -8.78
C GLY A 254 0.74 10.20 -9.23
N PHE A 255 1.86 10.87 -9.47
CA PHE A 255 3.12 10.23 -9.87
C PHE A 255 3.64 9.26 -8.80
N VAL A 256 3.67 9.69 -7.54
CA VAL A 256 4.09 8.84 -6.41
C VAL A 256 3.10 7.69 -6.21
N PHE A 257 1.80 7.95 -6.35
CA PHE A 257 0.77 6.90 -6.33
C PHE A 257 0.97 5.87 -7.45
N GLY A 258 1.27 6.34 -8.66
CA GLY A 258 1.56 5.45 -9.78
C GLY A 258 2.80 4.59 -9.55
N LEU A 259 3.85 5.12 -8.88
CA LEU A 259 4.97 4.31 -8.42
C LEU A 259 4.54 3.26 -7.37
N ALA A 260 3.63 3.61 -6.47
CA ALA A 260 3.06 2.63 -5.54
C ALA A 260 2.36 1.48 -6.28
N CYS A 261 1.60 1.80 -7.34
CA CYS A 261 0.98 0.79 -8.23
C CYS A 261 2.02 -0.08 -8.94
N THR A 262 3.19 0.46 -9.32
CA THR A 262 4.28 -0.33 -9.91
C THR A 262 5.16 -1.07 -8.90
N ALA A 263 4.94 -0.89 -7.60
CA ALA A 263 5.37 -1.84 -6.58
C ALA A 263 4.30 -2.91 -6.36
N ARG A 264 3.03 -2.51 -6.25
CA ARG A 264 1.90 -3.43 -6.03
C ARG A 264 0.62 -2.94 -6.73
N LEU A 265 0.19 -3.67 -7.75
CA LEU A 265 -0.94 -3.30 -8.63
C LEU A 265 -2.25 -3.04 -7.87
N THR A 266 -2.53 -3.79 -6.80
CA THR A 266 -3.76 -3.65 -6.00
C THR A 266 -3.90 -2.28 -5.33
N VAL A 267 -2.81 -1.51 -5.19
CA VAL A 267 -2.86 -0.13 -4.69
C VAL A 267 -3.67 0.77 -5.62
N ALA A 268 -3.86 0.39 -6.89
CA ALA A 268 -4.70 1.11 -7.84
C ALA A 268 -6.14 1.36 -7.34
N PHE A 269 -6.67 0.50 -6.46
CA PHE A 269 -7.99 0.69 -5.85
C PHE A 269 -8.08 1.93 -4.94
N ALA A 270 -6.96 2.53 -4.54
CA ALA A 270 -6.95 3.82 -3.83
C ALA A 270 -7.09 5.04 -4.77
N ALA A 271 -7.14 4.85 -6.10
CA ALA A 271 -7.28 5.96 -7.06
C ALA A 271 -8.45 6.93 -6.78
N PRO A 272 -9.65 6.47 -6.35
CA PRO A 272 -10.76 7.37 -6.04
C PRO A 272 -10.42 8.42 -4.97
N PHE A 273 -9.52 8.10 -4.04
CA PHE A 273 -9.04 9.05 -3.03
C PHE A 273 -8.50 10.34 -3.67
N PHE A 274 -7.73 10.23 -4.76
CA PHE A 274 -7.09 11.36 -5.42
C PHE A 274 -8.04 12.17 -6.33
N ILE A 275 -9.27 11.70 -6.52
CA ILE A 275 -10.34 12.47 -7.16
C ILE A 275 -11.03 13.37 -6.12
N LEU A 276 -11.20 12.82 -4.91
CA LEU A 276 -11.93 13.43 -3.81
C LEU A 276 -11.05 14.37 -2.98
N VAL A 277 -9.78 14.04 -2.78
CA VAL A 277 -8.86 14.72 -1.87
C VAL A 277 -7.69 15.34 -2.62
N GLY A 278 -7.36 16.57 -2.25
CA GLY A 278 -6.14 17.26 -2.68
C GLY A 278 -6.35 18.59 -3.39
N SER A 279 -5.29 19.09 -4.02
CA SER A 279 -5.28 20.42 -4.65
C SER A 279 -5.88 20.39 -6.06
N GLY A 280 -6.56 21.46 -6.45
CA GLY A 280 -7.13 21.59 -7.80
C GLY A 280 -8.47 22.31 -7.86
N GLY A 281 -9.13 22.52 -6.71
CA GLY A 281 -10.36 23.30 -6.58
C GLY A 281 -11.62 22.64 -7.16
N SER A 282 -11.49 21.61 -8.01
CA SER A 282 -12.60 20.80 -8.51
C SER A 282 -12.21 19.32 -8.61
N TRP A 283 -13.20 18.43 -8.47
CA TRP A 283 -12.99 16.98 -8.59
C TRP A 283 -12.38 16.57 -9.95
N PHE A 284 -12.79 17.24 -11.03
CA PHE A 284 -12.26 16.98 -12.38
C PHE A 284 -10.77 17.31 -12.47
N ARG A 285 -10.37 18.52 -12.04
CA ARG A 285 -8.95 18.93 -12.11
C ARG A 285 -8.08 18.09 -11.17
N ARG A 286 -8.60 17.70 -10.00
CA ARG A 286 -7.93 16.77 -9.09
C ARG A 286 -7.66 15.43 -9.76
N GLY A 287 -8.73 14.80 -10.24
CA GLY A 287 -8.68 13.50 -10.91
C GLY A 287 -7.78 13.51 -12.14
N TRP A 288 -7.92 14.50 -13.02
CA TRP A 288 -7.11 14.65 -14.23
C TRP A 288 -5.62 14.82 -13.91
N SER A 289 -5.29 15.69 -12.94
CA SER A 289 -3.89 15.92 -12.55
C SER A 289 -3.25 14.67 -11.96
N ALA A 290 -3.96 13.99 -11.06
CA ALA A 290 -3.51 12.73 -10.47
C ALA A 290 -3.35 11.62 -11.52
N ALA A 291 -4.32 11.50 -12.44
CA ALA A 291 -4.30 10.51 -13.51
C ALA A 291 -3.12 10.72 -14.47
N LEU A 292 -2.83 11.97 -14.86
CA LEU A 292 -1.66 12.29 -15.68
C LEU A 292 -0.35 11.93 -14.97
N GLY A 293 -0.26 12.20 -13.66
CA GLY A 293 0.92 11.82 -12.86
C GLY A 293 1.08 10.31 -12.78
N ALA A 294 0.01 9.60 -12.41
CA ALA A 294 0.02 8.14 -12.24
C ALA A 294 0.22 7.38 -13.56
N GLY A 295 -0.26 7.94 -14.67
CA GLY A 295 -0.15 7.37 -16.00
C GLY A 295 1.30 7.19 -16.46
N ILE A 296 2.25 7.98 -15.96
CA ILE A 296 3.67 7.86 -16.34
C ILE A 296 4.28 6.54 -15.84
N PRO A 297 4.38 6.27 -14.51
CA PRO A 297 4.95 5.02 -14.03
C PRO A 297 4.12 3.80 -14.44
N ILE A 298 2.79 3.90 -14.45
CA ILE A 298 1.92 2.80 -14.91
C ILE A 298 2.15 2.51 -16.39
N GLY A 299 2.24 3.54 -17.24
CA GLY A 299 2.55 3.39 -18.65
C GLY A 299 3.93 2.77 -18.88
N LEU A 300 4.94 3.16 -18.09
CA LEU A 300 6.26 2.53 -18.12
C LEU A 300 6.19 1.04 -17.73
N LEU A 301 5.37 0.67 -16.76
CA LEU A 301 5.14 -0.74 -16.42
C LEU A 301 4.47 -1.52 -17.56
N VAL A 302 3.48 -0.93 -18.23
CA VAL A 302 2.84 -1.57 -19.40
C VAL A 302 3.85 -1.75 -20.53
N VAL A 303 4.68 -0.74 -20.81
CA VAL A 303 5.76 -0.84 -21.80
C VAL A 303 6.77 -1.93 -21.38
N TYR A 304 7.15 -1.99 -20.10
CA TYR A 304 8.01 -3.05 -19.59
C TYR A 304 7.41 -4.43 -19.83
N ASN A 305 6.13 -4.66 -19.52
CA ASN A 305 5.47 -5.93 -19.77
C ASN A 305 5.44 -6.28 -21.26
N LEU A 306 5.09 -5.31 -22.11
CA LEU A 306 5.00 -5.51 -23.56
C LEU A 306 6.36 -5.88 -24.15
N VAL A 307 7.44 -5.19 -23.73
CA VAL A 307 8.80 -5.45 -24.20
C VAL A 307 9.33 -6.80 -23.72
N THR A 308 8.97 -7.21 -22.51
CA THR A 308 9.55 -8.41 -21.87
C THR A 308 8.77 -9.69 -22.16
N THR A 309 7.46 -9.58 -22.36
CA THR A 309 6.56 -10.74 -22.51
C THR A 309 5.76 -10.71 -23.80
N GLY A 310 5.64 -9.55 -24.47
CA GLY A 310 4.72 -9.36 -25.59
C GLY A 310 3.26 -9.13 -25.18
N HIS A 311 2.96 -9.07 -23.88
CA HIS A 311 1.62 -8.87 -23.34
C HIS A 311 1.52 -7.56 -22.55
N LEU A 312 0.33 -6.95 -22.54
CA LEU A 312 0.06 -5.74 -21.74
C LEU A 312 0.06 -6.06 -20.24
N PHE A 313 -0.56 -7.19 -19.87
CA PHE A 313 -0.57 -7.74 -18.53
C PHE A 313 0.45 -8.87 -18.47
N HIS A 314 1.26 -8.89 -17.40
CA HIS A 314 2.31 -9.90 -17.27
C HIS A 314 1.68 -11.30 -17.14
N PRO A 315 1.96 -12.26 -18.05
CA PRO A 315 1.28 -13.55 -18.11
C PRO A 315 1.70 -14.49 -16.97
N GLY A 316 2.75 -14.14 -16.22
CA GLY A 316 3.28 -15.00 -15.17
C GLY A 316 2.28 -15.31 -14.05
N TYR A 317 1.36 -14.42 -13.67
CA TYR A 317 0.33 -14.80 -12.67
C TYR A 317 -0.64 -15.85 -13.20
N GLN A 318 -1.03 -15.77 -14.47
CA GLN A 318 -1.87 -16.77 -15.11
C GLN A 318 -1.13 -18.13 -15.19
N TYR A 319 0.14 -18.10 -15.56
CA TYR A 319 1.00 -19.30 -15.55
C TYR A 319 1.08 -19.96 -14.17
N LEU A 320 1.31 -19.18 -13.11
CA LEU A 320 1.34 -19.71 -11.74
C LEU A 320 -0.02 -20.26 -11.31
N TYR A 321 -1.10 -19.59 -11.68
CA TYR A 321 -2.44 -20.09 -11.44
C TYR A 321 -2.67 -21.45 -12.11
N GLU A 322 -2.28 -21.62 -13.38
CA GLU A 322 -2.42 -22.90 -14.09
C GLU A 322 -1.59 -24.03 -13.44
N LEU A 323 -0.42 -23.71 -12.91
CA LEU A 323 0.42 -24.65 -12.17
C LEU A 323 -0.19 -25.04 -10.82
N GLU A 324 -0.75 -24.07 -10.09
CA GLU A 324 -1.08 -24.24 -8.68
C GLU A 324 -2.57 -24.50 -8.40
N ALA A 325 -3.48 -24.08 -9.27
CA ALA A 325 -4.92 -24.10 -9.01
C ALA A 325 -5.46 -25.49 -8.68
N GLY A 326 -4.87 -26.55 -9.26
CA GLY A 326 -5.23 -27.94 -8.99
C GLY A 326 -4.90 -28.40 -7.55
N PHE A 327 -3.97 -27.73 -6.87
CA PHE A 327 -3.56 -28.07 -5.50
C PHE A 327 -4.45 -27.41 -4.44
N TYR A 328 -5.01 -26.24 -4.71
CA TYR A 328 -5.86 -25.49 -3.78
C TYR A 328 -7.33 -25.92 -3.81
N LYS A 329 -7.60 -27.16 -3.41
CA LYS A 329 -8.95 -27.76 -3.47
C LYS A 329 -10.00 -26.97 -2.69
N ALA A 330 -9.67 -26.39 -1.54
CA ALA A 330 -10.66 -25.63 -0.76
C ALA A 330 -11.08 -24.30 -1.38
N LEU A 331 -10.28 -23.78 -2.32
CA LEU A 331 -10.60 -22.57 -3.06
C LEU A 331 -11.42 -22.88 -4.32
N ASN A 332 -11.72 -24.15 -4.62
CA ASN A 332 -12.62 -24.57 -5.68
C ASN A 332 -12.36 -23.85 -7.03
N TYR A 333 -11.09 -23.70 -7.39
CA TYR A 333 -10.71 -23.07 -8.66
C TYR A 333 -11.21 -23.88 -9.85
N ASN A 334 -11.70 -23.17 -10.85
CA ASN A 334 -12.08 -23.73 -12.13
C ASN A 334 -10.93 -23.59 -13.13
N LEU A 335 -10.29 -24.71 -13.45
CA LEU A 335 -9.13 -24.75 -14.36
C LEU A 335 -9.44 -24.29 -15.79
N ALA A 336 -10.72 -24.15 -16.17
CA ALA A 336 -11.12 -23.59 -17.47
C ALA A 336 -11.29 -22.06 -17.44
N TRP A 337 -11.09 -21.41 -16.30
CA TRP A 337 -11.21 -19.97 -16.12
C TRP A 337 -9.83 -19.36 -15.90
N GLU A 338 -9.62 -18.16 -16.44
CA GLU A 338 -8.43 -17.35 -16.18
C GLU A 338 -8.40 -16.89 -14.71
N ILE A 339 -7.22 -16.56 -14.18
CA ILE A 339 -7.04 -16.07 -12.80
C ILE A 339 -7.86 -14.80 -12.51
N GLU A 340 -8.07 -13.97 -13.54
CA GLU A 340 -8.83 -12.70 -13.45
C GLU A 340 -10.30 -12.85 -13.87
N ASP A 341 -10.82 -14.07 -14.00
CA ASP A 341 -12.19 -14.30 -14.44
C ASP A 341 -13.22 -13.72 -13.46
N VAL A 342 -14.12 -12.87 -13.97
CA VAL A 342 -15.15 -12.18 -13.18
C VAL A 342 -16.10 -13.12 -12.46
N ARG A 343 -16.22 -14.38 -12.90
CA ARG A 343 -17.05 -15.39 -12.24
C ARG A 343 -16.50 -15.79 -10.86
N TYR A 344 -15.25 -15.44 -10.53
CA TYR A 344 -14.72 -15.56 -9.17
C TYR A 344 -15.20 -14.47 -8.22
N LEU A 345 -15.76 -13.35 -8.71
CA LEU A 345 -16.18 -12.24 -7.85
C LEU A 345 -17.17 -12.66 -6.76
N PRO A 346 -18.25 -13.44 -7.02
CA PRO A 346 -19.18 -13.86 -5.98
C PRO A 346 -18.50 -14.66 -4.86
N GLN A 347 -17.60 -15.58 -5.23
CA GLN A 347 -16.84 -16.38 -4.27
C GLN A 347 -15.89 -15.50 -3.45
N ASN A 348 -15.12 -14.63 -4.11
CA ASN A 348 -14.17 -13.73 -3.45
C ASN A 348 -14.89 -12.74 -2.52
N PHE A 349 -16.05 -12.23 -2.92
CA PHE A 349 -16.89 -11.38 -2.05
C PHE A 349 -17.43 -12.15 -0.85
N ALA A 350 -17.88 -13.39 -1.04
CA ALA A 350 -18.29 -14.24 0.08
C ALA A 350 -17.13 -14.50 1.04
N ILE A 351 -15.92 -14.76 0.51
CA ILE A 351 -14.72 -14.94 1.35
C ILE A 351 -14.41 -13.66 2.13
N MET A 352 -14.35 -12.52 1.43
CA MET A 352 -13.95 -11.23 1.97
C MET A 352 -14.93 -10.66 3.00
N PHE A 353 -16.24 -10.90 2.87
CA PHE A 353 -17.25 -10.29 3.74
C PHE A 353 -17.95 -11.27 4.67
N LEU A 354 -18.09 -12.54 4.30
CA LEU A 354 -18.94 -13.50 5.01
C LEU A 354 -18.15 -14.65 5.65
N ASN A 355 -16.87 -14.86 5.31
CA ASN A 355 -16.13 -16.01 5.81
C ASN A 355 -15.79 -15.87 7.29
N THR A 356 -16.26 -16.84 8.07
CA THR A 356 -16.09 -16.89 9.53
C THR A 356 -14.96 -17.85 9.90
N PRO A 357 -14.36 -17.73 11.10
CA PRO A 357 -13.45 -18.76 11.57
C PRO A 357 -14.20 -20.08 11.77
N VAL A 358 -13.46 -21.18 11.83
CA VAL A 358 -14.04 -22.48 12.14
C VAL A 358 -14.23 -22.58 13.65
N TRP A 359 -15.48 -22.81 14.06
CA TRP A 359 -15.84 -23.05 15.45
C TRP A 359 -15.65 -24.52 15.79
N MET A 360 -14.96 -24.79 16.89
CA MET A 360 -14.69 -26.13 17.43
C MET A 360 -14.15 -27.11 16.35
N PRO A 361 -13.03 -26.78 15.68
CA PRO A 361 -12.49 -27.65 14.63
C PRO A 361 -12.00 -28.98 15.21
N ASN A 362 -12.22 -30.07 14.47
CA ASN A 362 -11.65 -31.40 14.76
C ASN A 362 -10.44 -31.73 13.86
N VAL A 363 -10.20 -30.89 12.85
CA VAL A 363 -9.09 -30.99 11.89
C VAL A 363 -8.65 -29.57 11.58
N VAL A 364 -7.35 -29.37 11.40
CA VAL A 364 -6.79 -28.09 10.93
C VAL A 364 -7.37 -27.78 9.55
N PRO A 365 -8.06 -26.64 9.35
CA PRO A 365 -8.47 -26.19 8.02
C PRO A 365 -7.23 -26.11 7.11
N SER A 366 -7.29 -26.79 5.97
CA SER A 366 -6.21 -26.85 5.01
C SER A 366 -6.76 -26.73 3.58
N ALA A 367 -6.36 -25.68 2.88
CA ALA A 367 -6.72 -25.36 1.51
C ALA A 367 -6.05 -26.34 0.54
N LEU A 368 -4.90 -26.85 0.94
CA LEU A 368 -4.16 -27.93 0.29
C LEU A 368 -4.70 -29.32 0.65
N GLY A 369 -5.66 -29.42 1.58
CA GLY A 369 -6.27 -30.68 2.01
C GLY A 369 -5.39 -31.54 2.92
N MET A 370 -4.32 -30.99 3.51
CA MET A 370 -3.36 -31.68 4.38
C MET A 370 -3.53 -31.32 5.86
N GLY A 371 -4.77 -31.12 6.31
CA GLY A 371 -5.08 -30.76 7.69
C GLY A 371 -4.87 -31.92 8.66
N GLY A 372 -4.06 -31.72 9.70
CA GLY A 372 -3.89 -32.68 10.79
C GLY A 372 -5.11 -32.72 11.73
N PRO A 373 -5.39 -33.85 12.42
CA PRO A 373 -6.46 -33.92 13.40
C PRO A 373 -6.17 -33.02 14.61
N LEU A 374 -7.21 -32.45 15.21
CA LEU A 374 -7.17 -31.60 16.41
C LEU A 374 -7.97 -32.25 17.54
N CYS A 375 -7.65 -31.90 18.79
CA CYS A 375 -8.31 -32.43 20.00
C CYS A 375 -8.29 -33.96 20.09
N VAL A 376 -7.15 -34.58 19.80
CA VAL A 376 -7.00 -36.06 19.78
C VAL A 376 -6.82 -36.68 21.17
N GLU A 377 -6.40 -35.89 22.17
CA GLU A 377 -6.18 -36.40 23.52
C GLU A 377 -7.50 -36.70 24.23
N PRO A 378 -7.64 -37.88 24.87
CA PRO A 378 -8.83 -38.21 25.65
C PRO A 378 -9.07 -37.19 26.78
N GLY A 379 -10.24 -36.54 26.78
CA GLY A 379 -10.60 -35.53 27.78
C GLY A 379 -10.02 -34.13 27.49
N ALA A 380 -9.46 -33.87 26.31
CA ALA A 380 -8.97 -32.55 25.92
C ALA A 380 -10.04 -31.46 26.09
N VAL A 381 -9.67 -30.38 26.77
CA VAL A 381 -10.52 -29.20 26.93
C VAL A 381 -10.14 -28.16 25.88
N ARG A 382 -11.15 -27.65 25.16
CA ARG A 382 -10.93 -26.61 24.15
C ARG A 382 -10.53 -25.30 24.80
N GLY A 383 -9.49 -24.66 24.27
CA GLY A 383 -9.01 -23.36 24.71
C GLY A 383 -8.94 -22.35 23.57
N LEU A 384 -9.07 -21.06 23.88
CA LEU A 384 -8.92 -20.00 22.86
C LEU A 384 -7.46 -19.88 22.35
N PHE A 385 -6.49 -20.16 23.22
CA PHE A 385 -5.06 -20.08 22.92
C PHE A 385 -4.36 -21.46 22.95
N ASN A 386 -5.14 -22.55 22.88
CA ASN A 386 -4.60 -23.90 22.81
C ASN A 386 -4.47 -24.32 21.33
N PRO A 387 -3.25 -24.45 20.78
CA PRO A 387 -3.06 -24.81 19.37
C PRO A 387 -3.49 -26.26 19.05
N ASP A 388 -3.40 -27.17 20.02
CA ASP A 388 -3.70 -28.61 19.82
C ASP A 388 -5.19 -28.92 19.97
N CYS A 389 -5.91 -28.10 20.74
CA CYS A 389 -7.36 -28.19 20.87
C CYS A 389 -8.02 -26.81 20.95
N PRO A 390 -8.12 -26.10 19.82
CA PRO A 390 -8.64 -24.74 19.80
C PRO A 390 -10.17 -24.70 19.87
N LEU A 391 -10.71 -23.66 20.50
CA LEU A 391 -12.13 -23.33 20.45
C LEU A 391 -12.52 -22.73 19.09
N ILE A 392 -11.64 -21.90 18.52
CA ILE A 392 -11.85 -21.18 17.26
C ILE A 392 -10.52 -21.20 16.52
N LEU A 393 -10.55 -21.46 15.21
CA LEU A 393 -9.35 -21.44 14.37
C LEU A 393 -9.64 -20.69 13.06
N PRO A 394 -8.75 -19.80 12.60
CA PRO A 394 -8.94 -19.09 11.35
C PRO A 394 -8.98 -20.08 10.17
N ARG A 395 -9.78 -19.75 9.16
CA ARG A 395 -9.73 -20.47 7.88
C ARG A 395 -8.52 -19.98 7.08
N ASP A 396 -7.84 -20.91 6.47
CA ASP A 396 -6.67 -20.64 5.63
C ASP A 396 -7.05 -20.25 4.18
N ALA A 397 -8.30 -20.50 3.77
CA ALA A 397 -8.90 -19.89 2.58
C ALA A 397 -9.18 -18.37 2.72
N GLY A 398 -8.90 -17.78 3.89
CA GLY A 398 -9.15 -16.37 4.21
C GLY A 398 -10.35 -16.16 5.12
N MET A 399 -10.40 -14.99 5.77
CA MET A 399 -11.46 -14.60 6.70
C MET A 399 -12.02 -13.23 6.37
N SER A 400 -13.24 -12.97 6.83
CA SER A 400 -13.92 -11.71 6.60
C SER A 400 -13.14 -10.52 7.14
N ILE A 401 -13.03 -9.46 6.34
CA ILE A 401 -12.41 -8.19 6.75
C ILE A 401 -13.16 -7.55 7.94
N LEU A 402 -14.46 -7.83 8.06
CA LEU A 402 -15.29 -7.35 9.18
C LEU A 402 -14.89 -7.99 10.51
N LEU A 403 -14.41 -9.24 10.47
CA LEU A 403 -14.01 -9.99 11.67
C LEU A 403 -12.52 -9.88 11.98
N THR A 404 -11.70 -9.60 10.96
CA THR A 404 -10.24 -9.61 11.06
C THR A 404 -9.61 -8.23 11.19
N SER A 405 -10.35 -7.15 10.89
CA SER A 405 -9.78 -5.81 10.97
C SER A 405 -9.67 -5.33 12.43
N PRO A 406 -8.45 -5.11 12.96
CA PRO A 406 -8.29 -4.53 14.28
C PRO A 406 -8.73 -3.07 14.34
N ALA A 407 -8.97 -2.42 13.19
CA ALA A 407 -9.45 -1.03 13.13
C ALA A 407 -10.79 -0.84 13.85
N TYR A 408 -11.64 -1.88 13.93
CA TYR A 408 -12.90 -1.80 14.68
C TYR A 408 -12.70 -1.57 16.18
N LEU A 409 -11.54 -1.96 16.75
CA LEU A 409 -11.18 -1.62 18.13
C LEU A 409 -11.04 -0.11 18.33
N LEU A 410 -10.74 0.64 17.26
CA LEU A 410 -10.59 2.09 17.26
C LEU A 410 -11.89 2.81 16.84
N VAL A 411 -12.79 2.13 16.12
CA VAL A 411 -14.11 2.69 15.72
C VAL A 411 -14.97 3.01 16.94
N VAL A 412 -15.02 2.14 17.95
CA VAL A 412 -15.87 2.36 19.14
C VAL A 412 -15.42 3.58 19.97
N PRO A 413 -14.12 3.77 20.25
CA PRO A 413 -13.63 5.01 20.83
C PRO A 413 -13.89 6.24 19.95
N ALA A 414 -13.72 6.13 18.62
CA ALA A 414 -13.96 7.24 17.70
C ALA A 414 -15.43 7.69 17.71
N LEU A 415 -16.38 6.76 17.70
CA LEU A 415 -17.83 7.05 17.77
C LEU A 415 -18.31 7.55 19.13
N ARG A 416 -17.52 7.36 20.20
CA ARG A 416 -17.86 7.84 21.55
C ARG A 416 -17.24 9.19 21.89
N TRP A 417 -16.21 9.62 21.15
CA TRP A 417 -15.42 10.80 21.45
C TRP A 417 -15.27 11.81 20.31
N GLY A 418 -15.77 11.50 19.11
CA GLY A 418 -16.23 12.49 18.13
C GLY A 418 -17.70 12.79 18.41
#